data_AF-A0A2S7VQI1-F1
#
_entry.id   AF-A0A2S7VQI1-F1
#
_cell.length_a   1.000
_cell.length_b   1.000
_cell.length_c   1.000
_cell.angle_alpha   90.00
_cell.angle_beta   90.00
_cell.angle_gamma   90.00
#
_symmetry.space_group_name_H-M   'P 1'
#
loop_
_entity.id
_entity.type
_entity.pdbx_description
1 polymer ?
#
loop_
_entity_poly.entity_id
_entity_poly.type
_entity_poly.pdbx_seq_one_letter_code
_entity_poly.pdbx_strand_id
1 'polypeptide(L)'
;MSETEFRHGKKRFYDTIKFPRGFAKSGDFTLSEEEILTLFGDTMLALETGELTPINAEEKHFLKVLSHPHKAKSKLERVWLKYIQLARGRRRFHTLNGCKRGEVPREEYNSELVLED
;
A
#
# COMPACT_ATOMS: atom_id res chain seq x y z
N MET A 1 -11.47 -2.96 20.64
CA MET A 1 -11.78 -4.23 19.93
C MET A 1 -12.83 -3.90 18.90
N SER A 2 -12.48 -3.87 17.62
CA SER A 2 -13.37 -3.43 16.56
C SER A 2 -14.29 -4.58 16.15
N GLU A 3 -15.58 -4.38 16.35
CA GLU A 3 -16.67 -5.32 16.07
C GLU A 3 -16.95 -5.33 14.56
N THR A 4 -16.01 -5.86 13.77
CA THR A 4 -16.27 -6.20 12.37
C THR A 4 -16.77 -7.63 12.31
N GLU A 5 -17.92 -7.83 11.70
CA GLU A 5 -18.62 -9.11 11.59
C GLU A 5 -18.06 -9.95 10.42
N PHE A 6 -16.85 -9.60 10.00
CA PHE A 6 -16.10 -10.22 8.92
C PHE A 6 -15.32 -11.43 9.43
N ARG A 7 -15.29 -12.49 8.63
CA ARG A 7 -14.62 -13.73 9.03
C ARG A 7 -13.11 -13.59 8.97
N HIS A 8 -12.46 -13.87 10.09
CA HIS A 8 -11.01 -13.95 10.19
C HIS A 8 -10.48 -15.12 9.36
N GLY A 9 -9.36 -14.89 8.66
CA GLY A 9 -8.65 -15.92 7.92
C GLY A 9 -8.12 -17.02 8.84
N LYS A 10 -8.00 -18.25 8.35
CA LYS A 10 -7.38 -19.33 9.13
C LYS A 10 -5.89 -19.10 9.34
N LYS A 11 -5.27 -18.36 8.43
CA LYS A 11 -3.84 -18.02 8.44
C LYS A 11 -3.68 -16.53 8.22
N ARG A 12 -2.56 -16.03 8.73
CA ARG A 12 -2.12 -14.66 8.46
C ARG A 12 -1.76 -14.53 6.99
N PHE A 13 -2.33 -13.52 6.32
CA PHE A 13 -2.07 -13.29 4.92
C PHE A 13 -0.77 -12.50 4.72
N TYR A 14 0.10 -13.03 3.86
CA TYR A 14 1.35 -12.39 3.48
C TYR A 14 1.55 -12.53 1.98
N ASP A 15 1.76 -11.42 1.29
CA ASP A 15 2.12 -11.41 -0.12
C ASP A 15 3.61 -11.11 -0.27
N THR A 16 4.43 -12.16 -0.16
CA THR A 16 5.89 -12.05 -0.27
C THR A 16 6.37 -11.78 -1.70
N ILE A 17 5.49 -11.95 -2.69
CA ILE A 17 5.81 -11.73 -4.11
C ILE A 17 5.81 -10.24 -4.40
N LYS A 18 4.76 -9.53 -3.97
CA LYS A 18 4.61 -8.09 -4.18
C LYS A 18 5.26 -7.28 -3.07
N PHE A 19 5.25 -7.82 -1.85
CA PHE A 19 5.78 -7.19 -0.65
C PHE A 19 6.79 -8.12 0.01
N PRO A 20 8.00 -8.29 -0.55
CA PRO A 20 9.02 -9.20 -0.01
C PRO A 20 9.46 -8.83 1.41
N ARG A 21 9.29 -7.56 1.80
CA ARG A 21 9.57 -7.06 3.16
C ARG A 21 8.33 -7.03 4.08
N GLY A 22 7.15 -7.39 3.57
CA GLY A 22 5.87 -7.32 4.26
C GLY A 22 5.19 -5.95 4.20
N PHE A 23 3.91 -5.90 4.56
CA PHE A 23 3.07 -4.69 4.48
C PHE A 23 3.60 -3.56 5.37
N ALA A 24 4.03 -3.87 6.60
CA ALA A 24 4.60 -2.91 7.56
C ALA A 24 5.79 -2.13 7.01
N LYS A 25 6.63 -2.77 6.19
CA LYS A 25 7.86 -2.18 5.63
C LYS A 25 7.69 -1.61 4.22
N SER A 26 6.50 -1.71 3.64
CA SER A 26 6.23 -1.14 2.31
C SER A 26 6.13 0.39 2.36
N GLY A 27 5.66 0.94 3.48
CA GLY A 27 5.36 2.37 3.61
C GLY A 27 4.05 2.78 2.95
N ASP A 28 3.38 1.88 2.23
CA ASP A 28 2.07 2.12 1.62
C ASP A 28 0.92 1.93 2.59
N PHE A 29 1.08 1.15 3.64
CA PHE A 29 0.03 0.79 4.61
C PHE A 29 0.36 1.35 5.99
N THR A 30 -0.68 1.82 6.69
CA THR A 30 -0.59 2.14 8.12
C THR A 30 -0.70 0.87 8.96
N LEU A 31 -0.30 0.96 10.24
CA LEU A 31 -0.34 -0.16 11.19
C LEU A 31 -1.72 -0.83 11.26
N SER A 32 -2.80 -0.04 11.25
CA SER A 32 -4.16 -0.61 11.27
C SER A 32 -4.54 -1.30 9.97
N GLU A 33 -4.04 -0.84 8.83
CA GLU A 33 -4.34 -1.44 7.52
C GLU A 33 -3.58 -2.75 7.32
N GLU A 34 -2.32 -2.83 7.77
CA GLU A 34 -1.56 -4.09 7.72
C GLU A 34 -2.20 -5.16 8.61
N GLU A 35 -2.74 -4.81 9.77
CA GLU A 35 -3.43 -5.77 10.63
C GLU A 35 -4.70 -6.30 9.96
N ILE A 36 -5.46 -5.43 9.29
CA ILE A 36 -6.63 -5.83 8.51
C ILE A 36 -6.23 -6.79 7.38
N LEU A 37 -5.19 -6.47 6.60
CA LEU A 37 -4.71 -7.38 5.55
C LEU A 37 -4.22 -8.69 6.14
N THR A 38 -3.49 -8.66 7.24
CA THR A 38 -2.92 -9.86 7.86
C THR A 38 -4.03 -10.77 8.41
N LEU A 39 -5.06 -10.21 9.04
CA LEU A 39 -6.15 -10.98 9.66
C LEU A 39 -7.22 -11.44 8.67
N PHE A 40 -7.61 -10.58 7.74
CA PHE A 40 -8.74 -10.82 6.84
C PHE A 40 -8.33 -11.12 5.40
N GLY A 41 -7.07 -10.91 5.03
CA GLY A 41 -6.59 -11.03 3.64
C GLY A 41 -6.77 -12.42 3.04
N ASP A 42 -6.64 -13.47 3.86
CA ASP A 42 -6.85 -14.86 3.44
C ASP A 42 -8.32 -15.10 3.05
N THR A 43 -9.26 -14.65 3.89
CA THR A 43 -10.70 -14.71 3.61
C THR A 43 -11.06 -13.83 2.41
N MET A 44 -10.53 -12.61 2.35
CA MET A 44 -10.80 -11.67 1.25
C MET A 44 -10.34 -12.23 -0.09
N LEU A 45 -9.15 -12.86 -0.13
CA LEU A 45 -8.65 -13.53 -1.32
C LEU A 45 -9.55 -14.70 -1.70
N ALA A 46 -9.91 -15.57 -0.74
CA ALA A 46 -10.76 -16.72 -1.00
C ALA A 46 -12.18 -16.34 -1.47
N LEU A 47 -12.74 -15.24 -0.96
CA LEU A 47 -14.00 -14.68 -1.43
C LEU A 47 -13.87 -14.12 -2.85
N GLU A 48 -12.77 -13.42 -3.15
CA GLU A 48 -12.51 -12.88 -4.48
C GLU A 48 -12.27 -13.98 -5.53
N THR A 49 -11.54 -15.04 -5.19
CA THR A 49 -11.30 -16.18 -6.07
C THR A 49 -12.52 -17.10 -6.22
N GLY A 50 -13.54 -16.92 -5.36
CA GLY A 50 -14.74 -17.76 -5.34
C GLY A 50 -14.56 -19.10 -4.64
N GLU A 51 -13.45 -19.29 -3.91
CA GLU A 51 -13.21 -20.47 -3.07
C GLU A 51 -14.11 -20.47 -1.83
N LEU A 52 -14.47 -19.28 -1.35
CA LEU A 52 -15.43 -19.07 -0.26
C LEU A 52 -16.69 -18.36 -0.77
N THR A 53 -17.85 -18.81 -0.28
CA THR A 53 -19.13 -18.14 -0.54
C THR A 53 -19.44 -17.12 0.55
N PRO A 54 -19.90 -15.90 0.19
CA PRO A 54 -20.24 -14.86 1.14
C PRO A 54 -21.46 -15.27 1.98
N ILE A 55 -21.28 -15.42 3.29
CA ILE A 55 -22.40 -15.73 4.18
C ILE A 55 -22.97 -14.45 4.79
N ASN A 56 -22.10 -13.50 5.12
CA ASN A 56 -22.49 -12.32 5.86
C ASN A 56 -22.85 -11.12 4.96
N ALA A 57 -23.59 -10.16 5.52
CA ALA A 57 -23.95 -8.92 4.84
C ALA A 57 -22.71 -8.12 4.41
N GLU A 58 -21.67 -8.06 5.26
CA GLU A 58 -20.40 -7.41 4.93
C GLU A 58 -19.68 -8.11 3.78
N GLU A 59 -19.63 -9.45 3.75
CA GLU A 59 -18.99 -10.20 2.66
C GLU A 59 -19.74 -10.04 1.33
N LYS A 60 -21.08 -10.02 1.37
CA LYS A 60 -21.90 -9.72 0.19
C LYS A 60 -21.68 -8.29 -0.31
N HIS A 61 -21.48 -7.33 0.60
CA HIS A 61 -21.16 -5.96 0.24
C HIS A 61 -19.75 -5.86 -0.35
N PHE A 62 -18.78 -6.55 0.23
CA PHE A 62 -17.39 -6.62 -0.25
C PHE A 62 -17.32 -7.08 -1.71
N LEU A 63 -18.04 -8.14 -2.09
CA LEU A 63 -18.09 -8.60 -3.49
C LEU A 63 -18.69 -7.54 -4.44
N LYS A 64 -19.73 -6.82 -3.99
CA LYS A 64 -20.29 -5.70 -4.77
C LYS A 64 -19.28 -4.57 -4.93
N VAL A 65 -18.48 -4.29 -3.90
CA VAL A 65 -17.43 -3.25 -3.88
C VAL A 65 -16.26 -3.64 -4.77
N LEU A 66 -15.91 -4.91 -4.88
CA LEU A 66 -14.91 -5.38 -5.85
C LEU A 66 -15.29 -5.02 -7.30
N SER A 67 -16.59 -5.12 -7.63
CA SER A 67 -17.10 -4.69 -8.94
C SER A 67 -17.30 -3.16 -9.03
N HIS A 68 -17.62 -2.51 -7.91
CA HIS A 68 -17.89 -1.06 -7.82
C HIS A 68 -17.03 -0.42 -6.72
N PRO A 69 -15.76 -0.08 -7.01
CA PRO A 69 -14.83 0.43 -6.00
C PRO A 69 -15.30 1.73 -5.33
N HIS A 70 -16.18 2.50 -5.99
CA HIS A 70 -16.78 3.73 -5.45
C HIS A 70 -17.74 3.51 -4.28
N LYS A 71 -18.20 2.28 -4.02
CA LYS A 71 -19.15 1.97 -2.93
C LYS A 71 -18.48 1.52 -1.64
N ALA A 72 -17.14 1.49 -1.58
CA ALA A 72 -16.42 1.07 -0.38
C ALA A 72 -16.75 1.99 0.81
N LYS A 73 -17.37 1.43 1.85
CA LYS A 73 -17.73 2.15 3.08
C LYS A 73 -16.87 1.71 4.25
N SER A 74 -16.54 0.42 4.30
CA SER A 74 -15.74 -0.15 5.38
C SER A 74 -14.26 0.06 5.14
N LYS A 75 -13.50 0.26 6.23
CA LYS A 75 -12.03 0.35 6.19
C LYS A 75 -11.43 -0.90 5.53
N LEU A 76 -11.97 -2.07 5.86
CA LEU A 76 -11.55 -3.36 5.31
C LEU A 76 -11.59 -3.38 3.78
N GLU A 77 -12.70 -2.93 3.19
CA GLU A 77 -12.89 -2.91 1.74
C GLU A 77 -11.91 -1.94 1.07
N ARG A 78 -11.74 -0.74 1.66
CA ARG A 78 -10.80 0.27 1.15
C ARG A 78 -9.37 -0.23 1.15
N VAL A 79 -8.99 -0.94 2.21
CA VAL A 79 -7.65 -1.54 2.36
C VAL A 79 -7.43 -2.63 1.33
N TRP A 80 -8.43 -3.48 1.08
CA TRP A 80 -8.33 -4.52 0.06
C TRP A 80 -8.23 -3.94 -1.35
N LEU A 81 -9.05 -2.95 -1.69
CA LEU A 81 -8.97 -2.26 -2.99
C LEU A 81 -7.60 -1.62 -3.19
N LYS A 82 -7.04 -1.01 -2.13
CA LYS A 82 -5.68 -0.45 -2.14
C LYS A 82 -4.64 -1.56 -2.35
N TYR A 83 -4.76 -2.70 -1.67
CA TYR A 83 -3.91 -3.87 -1.89
C TYR A 83 -3.99 -4.37 -3.34
N ILE A 84 -5.20 -4.57 -3.90
CA ILE A 84 -5.38 -4.95 -5.31
C ILE A 84 -4.70 -3.93 -6.22
N GLN A 85 -4.90 -2.64 -5.97
CA GLN A 85 -4.32 -1.58 -6.79
C GLN A 85 -2.79 -1.56 -6.72
N LEU A 86 -2.17 -1.91 -5.59
CA LEU A 86 -0.71 -1.98 -5.46
C LEU A 86 -0.14 -3.30 -5.99
N ALA A 87 -0.80 -4.42 -5.70
CA ALA A 87 -0.39 -5.76 -6.10
C ALA A 87 -0.59 -5.99 -7.62
N ARG A 88 -1.72 -5.56 -8.16
CA ARG A 88 -2.09 -5.68 -9.58
C ARG A 88 -1.82 -4.42 -10.39
N GLY A 89 -1.48 -3.32 -9.72
CA GLY A 89 -1.30 -2.01 -10.33
C GLY A 89 -0.41 -2.03 -11.55
N ARG A 90 -0.84 -1.28 -12.58
CA ARG A 90 -0.01 -0.93 -13.72
C ARG A 90 1.21 -0.19 -13.17
N ARG A 91 2.42 -0.62 -13.55
CA ARG A 91 3.69 0.04 -13.20
C ARG A 91 3.49 1.55 -13.27
N ARG A 92 3.69 2.27 -12.15
CA ARG A 92 3.86 3.72 -12.21
C ARG A 92 4.99 3.96 -13.18
N PHE A 93 4.66 4.48 -14.35
CA PHE A 93 5.65 5.08 -15.23
C PHE A 93 6.16 6.29 -14.47
N HIS A 94 7.28 6.12 -13.79
CA HIS A 94 8.08 7.25 -13.35
C HIS A 94 8.70 7.82 -14.63
N THR A 95 8.02 8.76 -15.26
CA THR A 95 8.68 9.61 -16.25
C THR A 95 9.80 10.30 -15.47
N LEU A 96 11.04 9.89 -15.74
CA LEU A 96 12.24 10.58 -15.30
C LEU A 96 12.24 11.92 -16.04
N ASN A 97 11.47 12.88 -15.56
CA ASN A 97 11.73 14.28 -15.85
C ASN A 97 13.03 14.62 -15.12
N GLY A 98 14.14 14.30 -15.80
CA GLY A 98 15.48 14.75 -15.46
C GLY A 98 15.54 16.27 -15.58
N CYS A 99 15.03 16.98 -14.56
CA CYS A 99 15.47 18.34 -14.31
C CYS A 99 16.85 18.25 -13.65
N LYS A 100 17.84 18.23 -14.55
CA LYS A 100 19.24 18.64 -14.44
C LYS A 100 19.69 18.95 -13.01
N ARG A 101 20.65 18.16 -12.52
CA ARG A 101 21.58 18.59 -11.47
C ARG A 101 22.10 19.98 -11.89
N GLY A 102 21.75 21.01 -11.12
CA GLY A 102 22.33 22.33 -11.29
C GLY A 102 23.82 22.21 -11.06
N GLU A 103 24.59 22.35 -12.14
CA GLU A 103 26.01 22.63 -12.05
C GLU A 103 26.17 24.02 -11.41
N VAL A 104 26.96 24.01 -10.35
CA VAL A 104 27.46 25.09 -9.48
C VAL A 104 28.05 26.30 -10.20
N PRO A 105 28.10 27.46 -9.51
CA PRO A 105 29.33 28.22 -9.41
C PRO A 105 29.90 28.01 -8.00
N ARG A 106 31.09 27.41 -7.95
CA ARG A 106 31.94 27.32 -6.77
C ARG A 106 32.49 28.72 -6.53
N GLU A 107 31.97 29.46 -5.55
CA GLU A 107 32.60 30.71 -5.13
C GLU A 107 34.02 30.39 -4.65
N GLU A 108 34.98 30.88 -5.42
CA GLU A 108 36.40 30.81 -5.13
C GLU A 108 36.67 31.66 -3.88
N TYR A 109 37.19 31.01 -2.83
CA TYR A 109 37.65 31.65 -1.62
C TYR A 109 38.88 32.49 -1.96
N ASN A 110 38.73 33.82 -2.08
CA ASN A 110 39.88 34.71 -2.20
C ASN A 110 40.60 34.76 -0.84
N SER A 111 41.50 33.81 -0.59
CA SER A 111 42.49 33.93 0.47
C SER A 111 43.59 34.88 0.02
N GLU A 112 43.38 36.18 0.12
CA GLU A 112 44.49 37.12 0.16
C GLU A 112 45.03 37.18 1.59
N LEU A 113 46.05 36.36 1.81
CA LEU A 113 46.93 36.37 2.97
C LEU A 113 48.31 36.79 2.45
N VAL A 114 48.63 38.08 2.52
CA VAL A 114 49.98 38.66 2.33
C VAL A 114 50.04 39.89 3.23
N LEU A 115 50.52 39.74 4.48
CA LEU A 115 51.89 40.03 4.96
C LEU A 115 52.06 41.49 5.45
N GLU A 116 52.10 41.61 6.79
CA GLU A 116 53.09 42.33 7.61
C GLU A 116 53.82 43.55 7.02
N ASP A 117 53.60 44.72 7.66
CA ASP A 117 54.65 45.61 8.20
C ASP A 117 54.13 46.27 9.49
#